data_AF-A0A0J8R8E6-F1
#
_entry.id   AF-A0A0J8R8E6-F1
#
_cell.length_a   1.000
_cell.length_b   1.000
_cell.length_c   1.000
_cell.angle_alpha   90.00
_cell.angle_beta   90.00
_cell.angle_gamma   90.00
#
_symmetry.space_group_name_H-M   'P 1'
#
loop_
_entity.id
_entity.type
_entity.pdbx_description
1 polymer ?
#
loop_
_entity_poly.entity_id
_entity_poly.type
_entity_poly.pdbx_seq_one_letter_code
_entity_poly.pdbx_strand_id
1 'polypeptide(L)'
;MSRRQRGRPGLRPKVARRRRNASWQAESEDVDESVKLYDKEKEEKARRKPERYDPDPYNVDKLKSTWPTLPMCEGGSIVANAGSVMEKLNWMGERYVGSFEPPQELAKRMYEGKRVLFKSEEEKAEVLELVQNMVTEKAERLTERKGQVVEPEDASFEVASDSERKGLVGTLVQGKYDKPLVDRTVRR
;
A
#
# COMPACT_ATOMS: atom_id res chain seq x y z
N MET A 1 90.67 43.43 17.22
CA MET A 1 89.54 43.24 18.17
C MET A 1 88.80 44.56 18.36
N SER A 2 87.49 44.51 18.63
CA SER A 2 86.56 45.62 18.90
C SER A 2 85.79 46.18 17.70
N ARG A 3 84.46 45.99 17.75
CA ARG A 3 83.52 46.94 17.15
C ARG A 3 82.36 47.20 18.11
N ARG A 4 82.23 48.48 18.45
CA ARG A 4 81.28 49.09 19.38
C ARG A 4 79.83 49.00 18.91
N GLN A 5 78.92 49.05 19.90
CA GLN A 5 77.49 49.31 19.75
C GLN A 5 77.17 50.67 19.11
N ARG A 6 76.08 50.70 18.31
CA ARG A 6 75.09 51.78 18.09
C ARG A 6 73.84 51.07 17.51
N GLY A 7 72.57 51.32 17.78
CA GLY A 7 71.77 52.33 18.46
C GLY A 7 70.37 52.24 17.81
N ARG A 8 69.29 52.07 18.60
CA ARG A 8 67.87 52.12 18.15
C ARG A 8 67.52 53.54 17.67
N PRO A 9 66.56 53.76 16.73
CA PRO A 9 65.12 53.67 17.06
C PRO A 9 64.18 53.30 15.89
N GLY A 10 62.92 52.95 16.22
CA GLY A 10 61.86 52.77 15.23
C GLY A 10 60.63 52.03 15.77
N LEU A 11 59.96 52.60 16.76
CA LEU A 11 58.64 52.16 17.22
C LEU A 11 57.57 52.57 16.19
N ARG A 12 56.96 51.61 15.51
CA ARG A 12 55.64 51.77 14.89
C ARG A 12 54.63 50.91 15.67
N PRO A 13 53.56 51.49 16.23
CA PRO A 13 52.61 50.73 17.02
C PRO A 13 51.81 49.79 16.11
N LYS A 14 51.80 48.50 16.44
CA LYS A 14 50.83 47.54 15.89
C LYS A 14 49.45 47.99 16.37
N VAL A 15 48.66 48.55 15.46
CA VAL A 15 47.23 48.79 15.66
C VAL A 15 46.60 47.44 16.01
N ALA A 16 46.20 47.30 17.27
CA ALA A 16 45.43 46.16 17.73
C ALA A 16 44.10 46.17 16.98
N ARG A 17 43.94 45.28 15.99
CA ARG A 17 42.65 44.92 15.42
C ARG A 17 41.89 44.11 16.46
N ARG A 18 41.44 44.79 17.52
CA ARG A 18 40.39 44.29 18.40
C ARG A 18 39.07 44.66 17.73
N ARG A 19 38.15 43.69 17.66
CA ARG A 19 36.76 43.77 17.15
C ARG A 19 36.58 43.43 15.67
N ARG A 20 36.47 42.14 15.39
CA ARG A 20 35.60 41.62 14.31
C ARG A 20 35.13 40.17 14.49
N ASN A 21 35.69 39.42 15.44
CA ASN A 21 35.35 38.00 15.63
C ASN A 21 34.28 37.73 16.71
N ALA A 22 33.77 38.75 17.40
CA ALA A 22 32.77 38.54 18.45
C ALA A 22 31.34 38.38 17.91
N SER A 23 31.06 38.73 16.65
CA SER A 23 29.71 38.54 16.09
C SER A 23 29.54 37.17 15.40
N TRP A 24 30.61 36.57 14.90
CA TRP A 24 30.58 35.26 14.25
C TRP A 24 30.56 34.09 15.24
N GLN A 25 31.03 34.31 16.47
CA GLN A 25 31.12 33.27 17.49
C GLN A 25 29.80 33.12 18.27
N ALA A 26 29.09 34.23 18.50
CA ALA A 26 27.74 34.22 19.04
C ALA A 26 26.75 33.55 18.07
N GLU A 27 26.79 33.93 16.78
CA GLU A 27 25.93 33.29 15.76
C GLU A 27 26.23 31.79 15.57
N SER A 28 27.48 31.34 15.73
CA SER A 28 27.79 29.90 15.62
C SER A 28 27.30 29.09 16.83
N GLU A 29 27.34 29.65 18.04
CA GLU A 29 26.81 28.99 19.24
C GLU A 29 25.27 28.92 19.19
N ASP A 30 24.61 29.99 18.72
CA ASP A 30 23.16 30.04 18.52
C ASP A 30 22.69 29.04 17.44
N VAL A 31 23.46 28.88 16.35
CA VAL A 31 23.18 27.88 15.31
C VAL A 31 23.39 26.46 15.84
N ASP A 32 24.46 26.19 16.58
CA ASP A 32 24.72 24.87 17.17
C ASP A 32 23.67 24.47 18.22
N GLU A 33 23.11 25.43 18.97
CA GLU A 33 22.00 25.19 19.89
C GLU A 33 20.69 24.91 19.15
N SER A 34 20.41 25.65 18.07
CA SER A 34 19.22 25.45 17.23
C SER A 34 19.19 24.06 16.56
N VAL A 35 20.36 23.57 16.11
CA VAL A 35 20.50 22.23 15.52
C VAL A 35 20.24 21.15 16.57
N LYS A 36 20.79 21.29 17.78
CA LYS A 36 20.54 20.35 18.89
C LYS A 36 19.09 20.31 19.33
N LEU A 37 18.38 21.44 19.29
CA LEU A 37 16.94 21.50 19.59
C LEU A 37 16.13 20.78 18.52
N TYR A 38 16.45 21.01 17.24
CA TYR A 38 15.81 20.33 16.12
C TYR A 38 16.01 18.81 16.15
N ASP A 39 17.21 18.34 16.50
CA ASP A 39 17.50 16.91 16.62
C ASP A 39 16.75 16.28 17.80
N LYS A 40 16.66 16.97 18.94
CA LYS A 40 15.82 16.52 20.08
C LYS A 40 14.34 16.45 19.70
N GLU A 41 13.82 17.43 18.98
CA GLU A 41 12.43 17.38 18.50
C GLU A 41 12.19 16.22 17.53
N LYS A 42 13.16 15.90 16.67
CA LYS A 42 13.09 14.73 15.81
C LYS A 42 13.10 13.44 16.60
N GLU A 43 13.96 13.33 17.61
CA GLU A 43 14.02 12.17 18.50
C GLU A 43 12.72 12.00 19.29
N GLU A 44 12.12 13.08 19.80
CA GLU A 44 10.85 13.05 20.51
C GLU A 44 9.68 12.68 19.59
N LYS A 45 9.67 13.18 18.34
CA LYS A 45 8.70 12.78 17.32
C LYS A 45 8.90 11.33 16.85
N ALA A 46 10.15 10.84 16.88
CA ALA A 46 10.49 9.45 16.53
C ALA A 46 10.18 8.45 17.66
N ARG A 47 10.12 8.91 18.91
CA ARG A 47 9.66 8.09 20.04
C ARG A 47 8.19 7.76 19.85
N ARG A 48 7.90 6.50 19.50
CA ARG A 48 6.54 5.98 19.46
C ARG A 48 5.91 6.13 20.84
N LYS A 49 4.80 6.84 20.93
CA LYS A 49 4.03 6.94 22.17
C LYS A 49 3.49 5.55 22.51
N PRO A 50 3.61 5.09 23.76
CA PRO A 50 2.98 3.83 24.15
C PRO A 50 1.47 4.00 24.08
N GLU A 51 0.85 3.39 23.09
CA GLU A 51 -0.60 3.30 22.96
C GLU A 51 -1.09 2.09 23.74
N ARG A 52 -2.11 2.28 24.58
CA ARG A 52 -2.76 1.18 25.28
C ARG A 52 -3.63 0.45 24.25
N TYR A 53 -3.43 -0.86 24.14
CA TYR A 53 -4.27 -1.67 23.27
C TYR A 53 -5.66 -1.84 23.89
N ASP A 54 -6.67 -1.29 23.21
CA ASP A 54 -8.07 -1.53 23.51
C ASP A 54 -8.60 -2.55 22.50
N PRO A 55 -8.83 -3.82 22.91
CA PRO A 55 -9.32 -4.83 22.00
C PRO A 55 -10.74 -4.52 21.55
N ASP A 56 -10.97 -4.66 20.25
CA ASP A 56 -12.33 -4.67 19.73
C ASP A 56 -13.13 -5.84 20.32
N PRO A 57 -14.43 -5.65 20.63
CA PRO A 57 -15.29 -6.75 21.06
C PRO A 57 -15.40 -7.80 19.95
N TYR A 58 -15.41 -9.07 20.36
CA TYR A 58 -15.56 -10.19 19.45
C TYR A 58 -16.92 -10.15 18.76
N ASN A 59 -16.92 -10.06 17.44
CA ASN A 59 -18.10 -10.21 16.60
C ASN A 59 -17.90 -11.41 15.67
N VAL A 60 -18.93 -12.25 15.53
CA VAL A 60 -18.98 -13.37 14.58
C VAL A 60 -18.61 -12.92 13.17
N ASP A 61 -19.00 -11.72 12.75
CA ASP A 61 -18.71 -11.23 11.39
C ASP A 61 -17.22 -11.05 11.13
N LYS A 62 -16.46 -10.56 12.12
CA LYS A 62 -15.01 -10.41 12.03
C LYS A 62 -14.32 -11.77 11.91
N LEU A 63 -14.89 -12.80 12.55
CA LEU A 63 -14.34 -14.15 12.58
C LEU A 63 -14.64 -14.96 11.31
N LYS A 64 -15.70 -14.64 10.56
CA LYS A 64 -16.07 -15.36 9.32
C LYS A 64 -14.93 -15.41 8.30
N SER A 65 -14.09 -14.38 8.24
CA SER A 65 -12.97 -14.30 7.30
C SER A 65 -11.85 -15.30 7.58
N THR A 66 -11.67 -15.70 8.84
CA THR A 66 -10.61 -16.61 9.30
C THR A 66 -11.13 -17.99 9.69
N TRP A 67 -12.43 -18.24 9.50
CA TRP A 67 -13.02 -19.54 9.78
C TRP A 67 -12.53 -20.61 8.80
N PRO A 68 -12.31 -21.84 9.28
CA PRO A 68 -11.86 -22.93 8.42
C PRO A 68 -12.96 -23.31 7.42
N THR A 69 -12.55 -23.58 6.18
CA THR A 69 -13.41 -23.90 5.04
C THR A 69 -13.64 -25.41 4.95
N LEU A 70 -14.34 -25.95 5.94
CA LEU A 70 -14.64 -27.39 5.98
C LEU A 70 -16.01 -27.71 5.35
N PRO A 71 -16.12 -28.75 4.51
CA PRO A 71 -17.39 -29.22 3.99
C PRO A 71 -18.15 -29.98 5.09
N MET A 72 -18.78 -29.24 6.00
CA MET A 72 -19.55 -29.80 7.11
C MET A 72 -21.00 -29.96 6.69
N CYS A 73 -21.56 -31.16 6.83
CA CYS A 73 -23.01 -31.37 6.71
C CYS A 73 -23.69 -31.05 8.06
N GLU A 74 -24.74 -30.22 8.00
CA GLU A 74 -25.70 -29.91 9.08
C GLU A 74 -25.28 -28.85 10.14
N GLY A 75 -26.21 -27.93 10.44
CA GLY A 75 -26.17 -26.97 11.57
C GLY A 75 -25.13 -25.85 11.51
N GLY A 76 -23.84 -26.19 11.55
CA GLY A 76 -22.69 -25.26 11.42
C GLY A 76 -22.26 -25.02 9.96
N SER A 77 -22.95 -25.68 9.02
CA SER A 77 -22.62 -25.80 7.61
C SER A 77 -22.62 -24.48 6.84
N ILE A 78 -23.52 -23.53 7.14
CA ILE A 78 -23.71 -22.34 6.29
C ILE A 78 -22.47 -21.44 6.27
N VAL A 79 -21.85 -21.20 7.43
CA VAL A 79 -20.68 -20.33 7.52
C VAL A 79 -19.45 -21.00 6.94
N ALA A 80 -19.28 -22.32 7.16
CA ALA A 80 -18.18 -23.08 6.58
C ALA A 80 -18.29 -23.19 5.05
N ASN A 81 -19.51 -23.41 4.53
CA ASN A 81 -19.80 -23.41 3.10
C ASN A 81 -19.56 -22.02 2.48
N ALA A 82 -20.02 -20.95 3.14
CA ALA A 82 -19.74 -19.58 2.69
C ALA A 82 -18.24 -19.27 2.69
N GLY A 83 -17.50 -19.78 3.69
CA GLY A 83 -16.05 -19.72 3.74
C GLY A 83 -15.40 -20.38 2.52
N SER A 84 -15.84 -21.57 2.13
CA SER A 84 -15.31 -22.28 0.95
C SER A 84 -15.51 -21.51 -0.36
N VAL A 85 -16.67 -20.85 -0.50
CA VAL A 85 -16.96 -19.97 -1.65
C VAL A 85 -16.07 -18.73 -1.60
N MET A 86 -15.93 -18.11 -0.42
CA MET A 86 -15.09 -16.93 -0.22
C MET A 86 -13.62 -17.23 -0.50
N GLU A 87 -13.12 -18.38 -0.07
CA GLU A 87 -11.77 -18.84 -0.37
C GLU A 87 -11.59 -18.99 -1.88
N LYS A 88 -12.53 -19.64 -2.59
CA LYS A 88 -12.44 -19.74 -4.05
C LYS A 88 -12.47 -18.37 -4.73
N LEU A 89 -13.29 -17.45 -4.26
CA LEU A 89 -13.34 -16.07 -4.76
C LEU A 89 -12.02 -15.34 -4.52
N ASN A 90 -11.42 -15.49 -3.34
CA ASN A 90 -10.11 -14.95 -3.02
C ASN A 90 -9.04 -15.49 -3.97
N TRP A 91 -9.02 -16.79 -4.22
CA TRP A 91 -8.10 -17.42 -5.17
C TRP A 91 -8.30 -16.90 -6.60
N MET A 92 -9.54 -16.72 -7.05
CA MET A 92 -9.83 -16.16 -8.37
C MET A 92 -9.46 -14.68 -8.49
N GLY A 93 -9.55 -13.93 -7.39
CA GLY A 93 -9.17 -12.52 -7.31
C GLY A 93 -7.71 -12.28 -6.94
N GLU A 94 -6.90 -13.34 -6.83
CA GLU A 94 -5.50 -13.31 -6.36
C GLU A 94 -5.31 -12.61 -5.00
N ARG A 95 -6.35 -12.58 -4.16
CA ARG A 95 -6.31 -11.96 -2.82
C ARG A 95 -5.95 -13.00 -1.76
N TYR A 96 -5.08 -12.61 -0.83
CA TYR A 96 -4.78 -13.41 0.35
C TYR A 96 -5.60 -12.92 1.54
N VAL A 97 -6.02 -13.85 2.40
CA VAL A 97 -6.76 -13.50 3.63
C VAL A 97 -5.84 -12.66 4.53
N GLY A 98 -6.31 -11.48 4.91
CA GLY A 98 -5.55 -10.54 5.75
C GLY A 98 -4.50 -9.71 5.01
N SER A 99 -4.31 -9.90 3.70
CA SER A 99 -3.44 -8.98 2.93
C SER A 99 -4.17 -7.65 2.66
N PHE A 100 -3.41 -6.56 2.78
CA PHE A 100 -3.81 -5.28 2.24
C PHE A 100 -3.30 -5.21 0.81
N GLU A 101 -4.21 -5.00 -0.14
CA GLU A 101 -3.84 -4.73 -1.53
C GLU A 101 -4.18 -3.28 -1.84
N PRO A 102 -3.25 -2.51 -2.40
CA PRO A 102 -3.51 -1.11 -2.70
C PRO A 102 -4.54 -0.99 -3.84
N PRO A 103 -5.45 -0.01 -3.79
CA PRO A 103 -6.44 0.23 -4.86
C PRO A 103 -5.80 0.39 -6.24
N GLN A 104 -4.58 0.94 -6.31
CA GLN A 104 -3.82 1.08 -7.56
C GLN A 104 -3.47 -0.26 -8.21
N GLU A 105 -3.18 -1.29 -7.42
CA GLU A 105 -2.87 -2.61 -7.95
C GLU A 105 -4.15 -3.31 -8.43
N LEU A 106 -5.26 -3.15 -7.70
CA LEU A 106 -6.57 -3.63 -8.13
C LEU A 106 -7.00 -2.96 -9.44
N ALA A 107 -6.79 -1.66 -9.59
CA ALA A 107 -7.07 -0.92 -10.81
C ALA A 107 -6.25 -1.44 -12.00
N LYS A 108 -4.96 -1.75 -11.79
CA LYS A 108 -4.13 -2.38 -12.83
C LYS A 108 -4.65 -3.75 -13.24
N ARG A 109 -5.02 -4.61 -12.26
CA ARG A 109 -5.58 -5.93 -12.54
C ARG A 109 -6.89 -5.84 -13.32
N MET A 110 -7.76 -4.91 -12.92
CA MET A 110 -9.01 -4.60 -13.62
C MET A 110 -8.73 -4.17 -15.07
N TYR A 111 -7.77 -3.28 -15.26
CA TYR A 111 -7.36 -2.79 -16.58
C TYR A 111 -6.74 -3.90 -17.46
N GLU A 112 -6.05 -4.87 -16.86
CA GLU A 112 -5.54 -6.08 -17.53
C GLU A 112 -6.64 -7.12 -17.87
N GLY A 113 -7.89 -6.90 -17.42
CA GLY A 113 -9.00 -7.83 -17.61
C GLY A 113 -8.97 -9.04 -16.66
N LYS A 114 -8.21 -8.96 -15.56
CA LYS A 114 -8.20 -10.00 -14.52
C LYS A 114 -9.45 -9.89 -13.64
N ARG A 115 -9.82 -11.01 -13.03
CA ARG A 115 -10.91 -11.05 -12.04
C ARG A 115 -10.43 -10.37 -10.76
N VAL A 116 -11.27 -9.50 -10.20
CA VAL A 116 -10.98 -8.78 -8.96
C VAL A 116 -12.13 -8.95 -7.98
N LEU A 117 -11.78 -9.03 -6.69
CA LEU A 117 -12.72 -9.09 -5.58
C LEU A 117 -12.58 -7.84 -4.71
N PHE A 118 -13.67 -7.14 -4.45
CA PHE A 118 -13.69 -5.97 -3.57
C PHE A 118 -14.17 -6.36 -2.16
N LYS A 119 -13.54 -5.79 -1.13
CA LYS A 119 -13.94 -5.94 0.29
C LYS A 119 -15.10 -5.03 0.64
N SER A 120 -15.12 -3.83 0.08
CA SER A 120 -16.16 -2.82 0.32
C SER A 120 -16.58 -2.13 -0.98
N GLU A 121 -17.75 -1.52 -0.95
CA GLU A 121 -18.24 -0.68 -2.04
C GLU A 121 -17.40 0.60 -2.20
N GLU A 122 -16.83 1.09 -1.10
CA GLU A 122 -15.87 2.21 -1.09
C GLU A 122 -14.60 1.86 -1.87
N GLU A 123 -13.99 0.68 -1.61
CA GLU A 123 -12.81 0.20 -2.34
C GLU A 123 -13.13 0.05 -3.84
N LYS A 124 -14.34 -0.41 -4.16
CA LYS A 124 -14.79 -0.53 -5.55
C LYS A 124 -14.89 0.85 -6.23
N ALA A 125 -15.46 1.86 -5.56
CA ALA A 125 -15.60 3.20 -6.11
C ALA A 125 -14.23 3.84 -6.38
N GLU A 126 -13.32 3.77 -5.41
CA GLU A 126 -11.94 4.28 -5.58
C GLU A 126 -11.22 3.59 -6.75
N VAL A 127 -11.35 2.26 -6.86
CA VAL A 127 -10.72 1.52 -7.96
C VAL A 127 -11.31 1.91 -9.31
N LEU A 128 -12.62 2.09 -9.40
CA LEU A 128 -13.27 2.51 -10.65
C LEU A 128 -12.82 3.90 -11.10
N GLU A 129 -12.69 4.85 -10.18
CA GLU A 129 -12.14 6.18 -10.48
C GLU A 129 -10.70 6.08 -10.99
N LEU A 130 -9.85 5.28 -10.34
CA LEU A 130 -8.48 5.06 -10.78
C LEU A 130 -8.41 4.42 -12.18
N VAL A 131 -9.28 3.44 -12.46
CA VAL A 131 -9.33 2.81 -13.79
C VAL A 131 -9.80 3.81 -14.85
N GLN A 132 -10.82 4.63 -14.57
CA GLN A 132 -11.25 5.69 -15.48
C GLN A 132 -10.09 6.65 -15.80
N ASN A 133 -9.34 7.08 -14.78
CA ASN A 133 -8.15 7.91 -14.96
C ASN A 133 -7.09 7.23 -15.83
N MET A 134 -6.85 5.93 -15.64
CA MET A 134 -5.90 5.17 -16.48
C MET A 134 -6.36 5.10 -17.94
N VAL A 135 -7.65 4.95 -18.18
CA VAL A 135 -8.20 4.90 -19.54
C VAL A 135 -8.19 6.26 -20.21
N THR A 136 -8.53 7.34 -19.50
CA THR A 136 -8.43 8.71 -20.03
C THR A 136 -6.99 9.06 -20.36
N GLU A 137 -6.03 8.77 -19.48
CA GLU A 137 -4.60 8.97 -19.77
C GLU A 137 -4.15 8.20 -21.02
N LYS A 138 -4.61 6.95 -21.19
CA LYS A 138 -4.29 6.16 -22.38
C LYS A 138 -4.92 6.76 -23.64
N ALA A 139 -6.16 7.20 -23.56
CA ALA A 139 -6.85 7.86 -24.67
C ALA A 139 -6.10 9.13 -25.07
N GLU A 140 -5.76 10.00 -24.12
CA GLU A 140 -4.97 11.23 -24.34
C GLU A 140 -3.60 10.94 -24.99
N ARG A 141 -2.86 9.95 -24.50
CA ARG A 141 -1.58 9.55 -25.14
C ARG A 141 -1.77 9.06 -26.57
N LEU A 142 -2.89 8.40 -26.86
CA LEU A 142 -3.22 7.97 -28.22
C LEU A 142 -3.68 9.15 -29.10
N THR A 143 -4.39 10.12 -28.53
CA THR A 143 -4.83 11.32 -29.27
C THR A 143 -3.64 12.20 -29.63
N GLU A 144 -2.70 12.42 -28.72
CA GLU A 144 -1.44 13.14 -28.98
C GLU A 144 -0.64 12.47 -30.10
N ARG A 145 -0.54 11.14 -30.07
CA ARG A 145 0.23 10.39 -31.06
C ARG A 145 -0.43 10.34 -32.44
N LYS A 146 -1.75 10.23 -32.50
CA LYS A 146 -2.51 10.06 -33.76
C LYS A 146 -3.09 11.37 -34.30
N GLY A 147 -3.12 12.43 -33.50
CA GLY A 147 -3.76 13.71 -33.82
C GLY A 147 -5.29 13.62 -33.96
N GLN A 148 -5.91 12.53 -33.54
CA GLN A 148 -7.35 12.29 -33.61
C GLN A 148 -7.91 12.08 -32.22
N VAL A 149 -9.08 12.64 -31.92
CA VAL A 149 -9.76 12.44 -30.64
C VAL A 149 -10.23 10.99 -30.56
N VAL A 150 -9.63 10.22 -29.64
CA VAL A 150 -10.01 8.85 -29.31
C VAL A 150 -10.80 8.92 -28.02
N GLU A 151 -12.02 8.39 -28.03
CA GLU A 151 -12.85 8.32 -26.82
C GLU A 151 -12.27 7.28 -25.85
N PRO A 152 -12.31 7.56 -24.53
CA PRO A 152 -11.88 6.61 -23.52
C PRO A 152 -12.74 5.34 -23.58
N GLU A 153 -12.11 4.17 -23.43
CA GLU A 153 -12.79 2.87 -23.36
C GLU A 153 -13.69 2.81 -22.09
N ASP A 154 -14.89 2.23 -22.21
CA ASP A 154 -15.80 2.07 -21.07
C ASP A 154 -15.27 1.03 -20.08
N ALA A 155 -14.58 1.47 -19.04
CA ALA A 155 -14.07 0.59 -17.99
C ALA A 155 -15.10 0.36 -16.88
N SER A 156 -16.21 -0.29 -17.24
CA SER A 156 -17.22 -0.71 -16.26
C SER A 156 -16.85 -2.04 -15.60
N PHE A 157 -17.22 -2.21 -14.32
CA PHE A 157 -17.07 -3.50 -13.63
C PHE A 157 -18.25 -4.41 -13.95
N GLU A 158 -18.01 -5.47 -14.72
CA GLU A 158 -18.98 -6.52 -14.95
C GLU A 158 -19.04 -7.47 -13.75
N VAL A 159 -20.22 -7.58 -13.16
CA VAL A 159 -20.44 -8.51 -12.07
C VAL A 159 -20.56 -9.93 -12.63
N ALA A 160 -19.94 -10.91 -11.95
CA ALA A 160 -20.02 -12.31 -12.32
C ALA A 160 -21.46 -12.76 -12.60
N SER A 161 -21.64 -13.53 -13.68
CA SER A 161 -22.96 -13.93 -14.15
C SER A 161 -23.65 -14.87 -13.16
N ASP A 162 -25.00 -14.87 -13.15
CA ASP A 162 -25.76 -15.78 -12.29
C ASP A 162 -25.50 -17.25 -12.59
N SER A 163 -25.11 -17.57 -13.84
CA SER A 163 -24.71 -18.92 -14.23
C SER A 163 -23.41 -19.36 -13.55
N GLU A 164 -22.40 -18.49 -13.51
CA GLU A 164 -21.12 -18.75 -12.84
C GLU A 164 -21.30 -18.86 -11.33
N ARG A 165 -22.11 -17.97 -10.74
CA ARG A 165 -22.43 -18.04 -9.30
C ARG A 165 -23.10 -19.35 -8.92
N LYS A 166 -24.09 -19.80 -9.70
CA LYS A 166 -24.76 -21.09 -9.50
C LYS A 166 -23.82 -22.26 -9.72
N GLY A 167 -22.91 -22.18 -10.70
CA GLY A 167 -21.87 -23.19 -10.95
C GLY A 167 -20.90 -23.33 -9.78
N LEU A 168 -20.44 -22.22 -9.21
CA LEU A 168 -19.57 -22.21 -8.03
C LEU A 168 -20.26 -22.83 -6.81
N VAL A 169 -21.51 -22.44 -6.54
CA VAL A 169 -22.28 -23.02 -5.43
C VAL A 169 -22.56 -24.50 -5.67
N GLY A 170 -22.91 -24.88 -6.90
CA GLY A 170 -23.19 -26.27 -7.27
C GLY A 170 -21.99 -27.19 -7.09
N THR A 171 -20.79 -26.72 -7.44
CA THR A 171 -19.56 -27.50 -7.32
C THR A 171 -19.04 -27.52 -5.87
N LEU A 172 -18.84 -26.35 -5.26
CA LEU A 172 -18.20 -26.23 -3.94
C LEU A 172 -19.11 -26.66 -2.79
N VAL A 173 -20.39 -26.26 -2.83
CA VAL A 173 -21.32 -26.51 -1.72
C VAL A 173 -22.12 -27.79 -1.94
N GLN A 174 -22.66 -27.99 -3.15
CA GLN A 174 -23.54 -29.14 -3.43
C GLN A 174 -22.77 -30.38 -3.91
N GLY A 175 -21.47 -30.26 -4.22
CA GLY A 175 -20.66 -31.38 -4.69
C GLY A 175 -21.12 -31.97 -6.04
N LYS A 176 -21.74 -31.15 -6.91
CA LYS A 176 -22.16 -31.56 -8.25
C LYS A 176 -20.95 -31.58 -9.18
N TYR A 177 -20.23 -32.70 -9.14
CA TYR A 177 -19.14 -32.98 -10.05
C TYR A 177 -19.61 -33.90 -11.18
N ASP A 178 -19.00 -33.74 -12.37
CA ASP A 178 -19.18 -34.71 -13.43
C ASP A 178 -18.69 -36.07 -12.95
N LYS A 179 -19.52 -37.10 -13.12
CA LYS A 179 -19.14 -38.46 -12.72
C LYS A 179 -17.89 -38.86 -13.50
N PRO A 180 -16.87 -39.46 -12.86
CA PRO A 180 -15.72 -39.97 -13.59
C PRO A 180 -16.22 -40.95 -14.66
N LEU A 181 -15.65 -40.83 -15.85
CA LEU A 181 -15.82 -41.77 -16.95
C LEU A 181 -15.18 -43.12 -16.56
N VAL A 182 -15.76 -43.81 -15.60
CA VAL A 182 -15.43 -45.21 -15.33
C VAL A 182 -16.13 -45.98 -16.43
N ASP A 183 -15.36 -46.31 -17.47
CA ASP A 183 -15.77 -47.22 -18.53
C ASP A 183 -16.04 -48.58 -17.88
N ARG A 184 -17.31 -48.83 -17.51
CA ARG A 184 -17.75 -50.07 -16.85
C ARG A 184 -17.78 -51.27 -17.80
N THR A 185 -17.06 -51.21 -18.93
CA THR A 185 -17.07 -52.19 -20.02
C THR A 185 -15.97 -53.25 -19.92
N VAL A 186 -15.19 -53.29 -18.83
CA VAL A 186 -14.23 -54.38 -18.59
C VAL A 186 -14.50 -55.08 -17.26
N ARG A 187 -15.51 -55.95 -17.26
CA ARG A 187 -15.50 -57.17 -16.44
C ARG A 187 -15.91 -58.33 -17.31
N ARG A 188 -14.90 -59.11 -17.71
CA ARG A 188 -15.01 -60.46 -18.27
C ARG A 188 -15.65 -61.40 -17.26
#